data_AF-A0A3D3CNB3-F1
#
_entry.id   AF-A0A3D3CNB3-F1
#
_cell.length_a   1.000
_cell.length_b   1.000
_cell.length_c   1.000
_cell.angle_alpha   90.00
_cell.angle_beta   90.00
_cell.angle_gamma   90.00
#
_symmetry.space_group_name_H-M   'P 1'
#
loop_
_entity.id
_entity.type
_entity.pdbx_description
1 polymer ?
#
loop_
_entity_poly.entity_id
_entity_poly.type
_entity_poly.pdbx_seq_one_letter_code
_entity_poly.pdbx_strand_id
1 'polypeptide(L)'
;MFNIRMRASRTTNRREHHISGAEGIYEKSAISKMIKAYTERALNHPRGKPDKIVITIEEIKQKPKKAGILPVKTLKCGSPD
;
A
#
# COMPACT_ATOMS: atom_id res chain seq x y z
N MET A 1 4.49 6.70 -16.59
CA MET A 1 4.08 5.90 -15.42
C MET A 1 4.20 6.74 -14.17
N PHE A 2 3.39 6.43 -13.16
CA PHE A 2 3.33 7.14 -11.88
C PHE A 2 3.53 6.16 -10.74
N ASN A 3 4.32 6.54 -9.74
CA ASN A 3 4.34 5.89 -8.44
C ASN A 3 3.16 6.43 -7.63
N ILE A 4 2.32 5.55 -7.13
CA ILE A 4 1.23 5.89 -6.21
C ILE A 4 1.51 5.16 -4.90
N ARG A 5 1.72 5.93 -3.82
CA ARG A 5 1.98 5.43 -2.47
C ARG A 5 0.90 5.91 -1.52
N MET A 6 0.49 5.05 -0.59
CA MET A 6 -0.47 5.38 0.47
C MET A 6 0.05 4.90 1.82
N ARG A 7 -0.10 5.75 2.84
CA ARG A 7 0.10 5.41 4.25
C ARG A 7 -1.10 5.90 5.05
N ALA A 8 -1.64 5.03 5.89
CA ALA A 8 -2.71 5.32 6.82
C ALA A 8 -2.28 5.05 8.26
N SER A 9 -2.64 5.96 9.16
CA SER A 9 -2.27 5.90 10.58
C SER A 9 -3.40 6.37 11.47
N ARG A 10 -3.29 6.04 12.76
CA ARG A 10 -4.13 6.57 13.84
C ARG A 10 -3.25 7.09 14.96
N THR A 11 -3.52 8.29 15.47
CA THR A 11 -2.81 8.85 16.62
C THR A 11 -3.60 8.56 17.90
N THR A 12 -2.99 7.86 18.84
CA THR A 12 -3.55 7.62 20.18
C THR A 12 -2.49 7.86 21.23
N ASN A 13 -2.81 8.52 22.35
CA ASN A 13 -1.85 8.84 23.41
C ASN A 13 -0.57 9.53 22.91
N ARG A 14 -0.73 10.48 21.97
CA ARG A 14 0.37 11.20 21.28
C ARG A 14 1.36 10.30 20.51
N ARG A 15 0.98 9.06 20.21
CA ARG A 15 1.76 8.12 19.39
C ARG A 15 1.01 7.79 18.11
N GLU A 16 1.73 7.79 17.00
CA GLU A 16 1.19 7.39 15.70
C GLU A 16 1.29 5.87 15.54
N HIS A 17 0.15 5.23 15.31
CA HIS A 17 0.04 3.81 15.04
C HIS A 17 -0.22 3.56 13.56
N HIS A 18 0.60 2.72 12.94
CA HIS A 18 0.40 2.33 11.55
C HIS A 18 -0.87 1.45 11.42
N ILE A 19 -1.72 1.83 10.47
CA ILE A 19 -2.95 1.09 10.14
C ILE A 19 -2.79 0.34 8.83
N SER A 20 -2.42 1.02 7.75
CA SER A 20 -2.38 0.45 6.40
C SER A 20 -1.31 1.12 5.54
N GLY A 21 -0.84 0.38 4.53
CA GLY A 21 0.07 0.86 3.50
C GLY A 21 -0.15 0.15 2.17
N ALA A 22 0.08 0.85 1.08
CA ALA A 22 0.06 0.30 -0.28
C ALA A 22 0.94 1.14 -1.21
N GLU A 23 1.56 0.50 -2.19
CA GLU A 23 2.39 1.16 -3.21
C GLU A 23 2.23 0.42 -4.54
N GLY A 24 2.32 1.16 -5.65
CA GLY A 24 2.38 0.56 -6.97
C GLY A 24 2.72 1.56 -8.08
N ILE A 25 3.16 1.01 -9.21
CA ILE A 25 3.49 1.76 -10.42
C ILE A 25 2.36 1.57 -11.43
N TYR A 26 1.76 2.67 -11.88
CA TYR A 26 0.59 2.64 -12.74
C TYR A 26 0.71 3.60 -13.93
N GLU A 27 -0.11 3.39 -14.94
CA GLU A 27 -0.32 4.38 -15.99
C GLU A 27 -1.17 5.55 -15.50
N LYS A 28 -1.04 6.71 -16.14
CA LYS A 28 -1.77 7.94 -15.78
C LYS A 28 -3.29 7.71 -15.71
N SER A 29 -3.81 6.92 -16.65
CA SER A 29 -5.24 6.58 -16.73
C SER A 29 -5.78 5.81 -15.52
N ALA A 30 -4.91 5.13 -14.78
CA ALA A 30 -5.29 4.34 -13.61
C ALA A 30 -5.28 5.14 -12.29
N ILE A 31 -4.78 6.38 -12.27
CA ILE A 31 -4.59 7.16 -11.04
C ILE A 31 -5.89 7.25 -10.23
N SER A 32 -7.00 7.70 -10.82
CA SER A 32 -8.27 7.88 -10.10
C SER A 32 -8.79 6.55 -9.52
N LYS A 33 -8.66 5.45 -10.27
CA LYS A 33 -9.03 4.10 -9.82
C LYS A 33 -8.19 3.69 -8.60
N MET A 34 -6.89 3.95 -8.65
CA MET A 34 -5.97 3.53 -7.57
C MET A 34 -6.10 4.39 -6.32
N ILE A 35 -6.37 5.69 -6.43
CA ILE A 35 -6.69 6.54 -5.27
C ILE A 35 -7.90 5.99 -4.53
N LYS A 36 -8.98 5.67 -5.26
CA LYS A 36 -10.20 5.08 -4.69
C LYS A 36 -9.89 3.77 -3.97
N ALA A 37 -9.21 2.84 -4.65
CA ALA A 37 -8.86 1.54 -4.08
C ALA A 37 -7.98 1.66 -2.83
N TYR A 38 -6.99 2.55 -2.82
CA TYR A 38 -6.12 2.76 -1.66
C TYR A 38 -6.84 3.42 -0.50
N THR A 39 -7.76 4.34 -0.78
CA THR A 39 -8.61 4.96 0.24
C THR A 39 -9.54 3.93 0.87
N GLU A 40 -10.24 3.14 0.06
CA GLU A 40 -11.11 2.05 0.53
C GLU A 40 -10.34 1.03 1.36
N ARG A 41 -9.14 0.65 0.90
CA ARG A 41 -8.24 -0.25 1.64
C ARG A 41 -7.84 0.32 3.01
N ALA A 42 -7.58 1.62 3.09
CA ALA A 42 -7.20 2.27 4.35
C ALA A 42 -8.38 2.33 5.33
N LEU A 43 -9.57 2.67 4.85
CA LEU A 43 -10.78 2.81 5.68
C LEU A 43 -11.30 1.47 6.21
N ASN A 44 -11.10 0.38 5.47
CA ASN A 44 -11.60 -0.95 5.81
C ASN A 44 -10.51 -1.89 6.36
N HIS A 45 -9.39 -1.36 6.85
CA HIS A 45 -8.28 -2.19 7.30
C HIS A 45 -8.61 -2.94 8.61
N PRO A 46 -8.27 -4.24 8.75
CA PRO A 46 -8.54 -5.01 9.97
C PRO A 46 -7.79 -4.49 11.21
N ARG A 47 -6.73 -3.69 11.02
CA ARG A 47 -5.99 -3.04 12.13
C ARG A 47 -6.73 -1.84 12.74
N GLY A 48 -7.87 -1.44 12.19
CA GLY A 48 -8.70 -0.34 12.66
C GLY A 48 -8.85 0.80 11.66
N LYS A 49 -9.60 1.84 12.05
CA LYS A 49 -9.87 3.03 11.24
C LYS A 49 -8.77 4.10 11.37
N PRO A 50 -8.14 4.58 10.30
CA PRO A 50 -7.16 5.66 10.41
C PRO A 50 -7.82 7.01 10.72
N ASP A 51 -7.06 7.93 11.34
CA ASP A 51 -7.41 9.36 11.44
C ASP A 51 -6.62 10.22 10.43
N LYS A 52 -5.60 9.63 9.80
CA LYS A 52 -4.79 10.27 8.77
C LYS A 52 -4.51 9.26 7.66
N ILE A 53 -4.75 9.69 6.42
CA ILE A 53 -4.38 8.97 5.19
C ILE A 53 -3.59 9.95 4.32
N VAL A 54 -2.40 9.55 3.90
CA VAL A 54 -1.58 10.32 2.96
C VAL A 54 -1.43 9.48 1.70
N ILE A 55 -1.81 10.06 0.55
CA ILE A 55 -1.59 9.46 -0.77
C ILE A 55 -0.67 10.40 -1.56
N THR A 56 0.43 9.86 -2.08
CA THR A 56 1.43 10.58 -2.86
C THR A 56 1.46 9.99 -4.27
N ILE A 57 1.41 10.85 -5.28
CA ILE A 57 1.43 10.48 -6.70
C ILE A 57 2.60 11.22 -7.34
N GLU A 58 3.57 10.48 -7.87
CA GLU A 58 4.82 11.02 -8.42
C GLU A 58 5.07 10.45 -9.81
N GLU A 59 5.46 11.30 -10.76
CA GLU A 59 5.86 10.83 -12.08
C GLU A 59 7.20 10.09 -12.02
N ILE A 60 7.26 8.91 -12.63
CA ILE A 60 8.50 8.14 -12.74
C ILE A 60 9.23 8.57 -14.01
N LYS A 61 10.36 9.27 -13.82
CA LYS A 61 11.18 9.80 -14.92
C LYS A 61 11.94 8.71 -15.69
N GLN A 62 12.20 7.56 -15.06
CA GLN A 62 12.92 6.44 -15.65
C GLN A 62 12.00 5.28 -16.01
N LYS A 63 12.32 4.55 -17.07
CA LYS A 63 11.58 3.34 -17.43
C LYS A 63 11.79 2.26 -16.36
N PRO A 64 10.71 1.68 -15.78
CA PRO A 64 10.85 0.60 -14.80
C PRO A 64 11.52 -0.64 -15.41
N LYS A 65 12.39 -1.27 -14.63
CA LYS A 65 12.97 -2.58 -14.98
C LYS A 65 11.97 -3.66 -14.60
N LYS A 66 11.67 -4.57 -15.52
CA LYS A 66 10.86 -5.76 -15.22
C LYS A 66 11.76 -6.81 -14.59
N ALA A 67 11.29 -7.42 -13.51
CA ALA A 67 11.92 -8.57 -12.87
C ALA A 67 10.93 -9.74 -12.84
N GLY A 68 11.44 -10.96 -12.97
CA GLY A 68 10.63 -12.15 -12.76
C GLY A 68 10.25 -12.33 -11.30
N ILE A 69 9.15 -13.02 -11.04
CA ILE A 69 8.81 -13.47 -9.69
C ILE A 69 9.82 -14.54 -9.24
N LEU A 70 10.16 -14.53 -7.96
CA LEU A 70 10.98 -15.61 -7.38
C LEU A 70 10.19 -16.92 -7.35
N PRO A 71 10.84 -18.09 -7.44
CA PRO A 71 10.18 -19.37 -7.22
C PRO A 71 9.49 -19.40 -5.86
N VAL A 72 8.19 -19.72 -5.85
CA VAL A 72 7.40 -19.77 -4.62
C VAL A 72 7.25 -21.22 -4.16
N LYS A 73 7.57 -21.50 -2.90
CA LYS A 73 7.30 -22.79 -2.25
C LYS A 73 6.56 -22.53 -0.93
N THR A 74 5.41 -23.16 -0.76
CA THR A 74 4.64 -23.12 0.49
C THR A 74 5.01 -24.32 1.35
N LEU A 75 5.51 -24.07 2.56
CA LEU A 75 5.78 -25.11 3.55
C LEU A 75 4.63 -25.13 4.57
N LYS A 76 4.08 -26.32 4.83
CA LYS A 76 3.09 -26.50 5.89
C LYS A 76 3.81 -26.76 7.20
N CYS A 77 3.46 -26.04 8.25
CA CYS A 77 3.98 -26.22 9.61
C CYS A 77 2.82 -26.49 10.57
N GLY A 78 3.08 -27.24 11.64
CA GLY A 78 2.06 -27.56 12.66
C GLY A 78 1.84 -26.45 13.69
N SER A 79 2.84 -25.59 13.87
CA SER A 79 2.86 -24.48 14.83
C SER A 79 3.62 -23.27 14.25
N PRO A 80 3.44 -22.07 14.84
CA PRO A 80 4.28 -20.90 14.58
C PRO A 80 5.72 -21.05 15.12
N ASP A 81 5.90 -21.87 16.16
CA ASP A 81 7.19 -22.31 16.72
C ASP A 81 7.73 -23.52 15.95
#